data_AF-A0A849J0R1-F1
#
_entry.id   AF-A0A849J0R1-F1
#
_cell.length_a   1.000
_cell.length_b   1.000
_cell.length_c   1.000
_cell.angle_alpha   90.00
_cell.angle_beta   90.00
_cell.angle_gamma   90.00
#
_symmetry.space_group_name_H-M   'P 1'
#
loop_
_entity.id
_entity.type
_entity.pdbx_description
1 polymer ?
#
loop_
_entity_poly.entity_id
_entity_poly.type
_entity_poly.pdbx_seq_one_letter_code
_entity_poly.pdbx_strand_id
1 'polypeptide(L)' 'MWEVNLELVESWLDDLDQNSYEQVVAALELLCDRGPQLGRPLVDTVKASRHKNMKELRPGSKGHSELRILFAFD' A
#
# COMPACT_ATOMS: atom_id res chain seq x y z
N MET A 1 8.41 2.12 14.63
CA MET A 1 7.77 2.57 13.38
C MET A 1 8.70 2.18 12.25
N TRP A 2 8.17 1.54 11.23
CA TRP A 2 8.89 1.17 10.02
C TRP A 2 9.01 2.37 9.10
N GLU A 3 10.11 2.43 8.36
CA GLU A 3 10.27 3.38 7.27
C GLU A 3 9.59 2.82 6.02
N VAL A 4 8.81 3.65 5.33
CA VAL A 4 8.20 3.29 4.04
C VAL A 4 8.73 4.26 3.00
N ASN A 5 9.55 3.75 2.08
CA ASN A 5 10.06 4.52 0.94
C ASN A 5 8.98 4.60 -0.15
N LEU A 6 8.59 5.84 -0.51
CA LEU A 6 7.54 6.14 -1.48
C LEU A 6 8.08 6.63 -2.85
N GLU A 7 9.39 6.67 -3.06
CA GLU A 7 10.04 7.28 -4.23
C GLU A 7 9.45 6.78 -5.57
N LEU A 8 9.12 5.49 -5.66
CA LEU A 8 8.59 4.88 -6.89
C LEU A 8 7.12 5.23 -7.18
N VAL A 9 6.40 5.77 -6.20
CA VAL A 9 4.96 6.06 -6.30
C VAL A 9 4.61 7.51 -6.01
N GLU A 10 5.58 8.35 -5.59
CA GLU A 10 5.36 9.73 -5.18
C GLU A 10 4.60 10.55 -6.24
N SER A 11 5.06 10.54 -7.49
CA SER A 11 4.39 11.27 -8.58
C SER A 11 2.97 10.77 -8.85
N TRP A 12 2.73 9.47 -8.70
CA TRP A 12 1.40 8.90 -8.85
C TRP A 12 0.48 9.26 -7.68
N LEU A 13 1.02 9.39 -6.46
CA LEU A 13 0.26 9.84 -5.29
C LEU A 13 -0.22 11.28 -5.46
N ASP A 14 0.62 12.15 -6.02
CA ASP A 14 0.29 13.56 -6.26
C ASP A 14 -0.85 13.74 -7.27
N ASP A 15 -1.05 12.77 -8.17
CA ASP A 15 -2.12 12.79 -9.18
C ASP A 15 -3.46 12.22 -8.68
N LEU A 16 -3.52 11.71 -7.43
CA LEU A 16 -4.76 11.15 -6.88
C LEU A 16 -5.77 12.24 -6.51
N ASP A 17 -7.06 11.92 -6.71
CA ASP A 17 -8.12 12.73 -6.11
C ASP A 17 -8.07 12.64 -4.58
N GLN A 18 -8.57 13.67 -3.91
CA GLN A 18 -8.52 13.81 -2.45
C GLN A 18 -9.03 12.56 -1.71
N ASN A 19 -10.11 11.92 -2.17
CA ASN A 19 -10.66 10.76 -1.48
C ASN A 19 -9.72 9.55 -1.61
N SER A 20 -9.19 9.32 -2.80
CA SER A 20 -8.23 8.24 -3.05
C SER A 20 -6.95 8.44 -2.25
N TYR A 21 -6.43 9.67 -2.24
CA TYR A 21 -5.23 10.05 -1.48
C TYR A 21 -5.41 9.77 0.02
N GLU A 22 -6.52 10.20 0.62
CA GLU A 22 -6.81 9.96 2.04
C GLU A 22 -6.85 8.46 2.39
N GLN A 23 -7.43 7.63 1.53
CA GLN A 23 -7.46 6.17 1.77
C GLN A 23 -6.07 5.56 1.69
N VAL A 24 -5.24 6.01 0.74
CA VAL A 24 -3.86 5.54 0.60
C VAL A 24 -3.02 5.94 1.81
N VAL A 25 -3.09 7.21 2.24
CA VAL A 25 -2.35 7.70 3.41
C VAL A 25 -2.72 6.91 4.67
N ALA A 26 -4.01 6.70 4.94
CA ALA A 26 -4.44 5.91 6.10
C ALA A 26 -3.90 4.46 6.06
N ALA A 27 -3.82 3.86 4.88
CA ALA A 27 -3.24 2.52 4.72
C ALA A 27 -1.71 2.52 4.90
N LEU A 28 -1.02 3.57 4.44
CA LEU A 28 0.43 3.75 4.63
C LEU A 28 0.78 3.99 6.11
N GLU A 29 0.01 4.79 6.84
CA GLU A 29 0.21 4.99 8.29
C GLU A 29 0.16 3.67 9.06
N LEU A 30 -0.86 2.84 8.79
CA LEU A 30 -0.97 1.51 9.39
C LEU A 30 0.19 0.59 9.00
N LEU A 31 0.72 0.73 7.79
CA LEU A 31 1.89 -0.01 7.32
C LEU A 31 3.16 0.45 8.05
N CYS A 32 3.37 1.76 8.24
CA CYS A 32 4.46 2.32 9.04
C CYS A 32 4.40 1.84 10.50
N ASP A 33 3.21 1.78 11.08
CA ASP A 33 3.04 1.38 12.48
C ASP A 33 3.25 -0.11 12.71
N ARG A 34 2.63 -0.95 11.88
CA ARG A 34 2.59 -2.41 12.10
C ARG A 34 3.62 -3.20 11.30
N GLY A 35 4.13 -2.62 10.21
CA GLY A 35 5.11 -3.25 9.33
C GLY A 35 4.70 -4.67 8.90
N PRO A 36 5.60 -5.66 9.00
CA PRO A 36 5.34 -7.05 8.59
C PRO A 36 4.15 -7.73 9.26
N GLN A 37 3.67 -7.21 10.40
CA GLN A 37 2.51 -7.74 11.10
C GLN A 37 1.17 -7.28 10.49
N LEU A 38 1.18 -6.28 9.59
CA LEU A 38 -0.02 -5.87 8.87
C LEU A 38 -0.41 -6.94 7.84
N GLY A 39 -1.60 -7.50 8.00
CA GLY A 39 -2.15 -8.55 7.14
C GLY A 39 -3.46 -8.15 6.47
N ARG A 40 -4.26 -9.15 6.09
CA ARG A 40 -5.58 -8.93 5.51
C ARG A 40 -6.50 -8.16 6.48
N PRO A 41 -7.40 -7.29 5.99
CA PRO A 41 -7.71 -7.06 4.57
C PRO A 41 -6.82 -6.03 3.88
N LEU A 42 -5.92 -5.33 4.58
CA LEU A 42 -5.10 -4.25 4.01
C LEU A 42 -3.87 -4.72 3.24
N VAL A 43 -3.30 -5.88 3.60
CA VAL A 43 -2.11 -6.42 2.93
C VAL A 43 -2.34 -7.86 2.51
N ASP A 44 -1.83 -8.27 1.35
CA ASP A 44 -1.69 -9.68 0.98
C ASP A 44 -0.41 -9.90 0.17
N THR A 45 -0.11 -11.16 -0.08
CA THR A 45 1.06 -11.61 -0.82
C THR A 45 0.74 -11.68 -2.30
N VAL A 46 1.56 -11.04 -3.13
CA VAL A 46 1.47 -11.20 -4.58
C VAL A 46 1.99 -12.59 -4.95
N LYS A 47 1.10 -13.45 -5.45
CA LYS A 47 1.46 -14.79 -5.92
C LYS A 47 2.17 -14.69 -7.26
N ALA A 48 3.04 -15.66 -7.54
CA ALA A 48 3.83 -15.75 -8.78
C ALA A 48 4.74 -14.53 -9.08
N SER A 49 4.99 -13.65 -8.09
CA SER A 49 6.00 -12.62 -8.23
C SER A 49 7.40 -13.23 -8.33
N ARG A 50 8.27 -12.62 -9.15
CA ARG A 50 9.70 -12.94 -9.17
C ARG A 50 10.40 -12.62 -7.84
N HIS A 51 9.80 -11.77 -7.02
CA HIS A 51 10.31 -11.37 -5.70
C HIS A 51 9.52 -12.10 -4.60
N LYS A 52 10.22 -12.90 -3.77
CA LYS A 52 9.60 -13.75 -2.73
C LYS A 52 8.79 -12.98 -1.68
N ASN A 53 9.19 -11.74 -1.39
CA ASN A 53 8.58 -10.90 -0.36
C ASN A 53 7.61 -9.84 -0.94
N MET A 54 7.21 -9.97 -2.20
CA MET A 54 6.29 -9.01 -2.84
C MET A 54 4.91 -9.08 -2.21
N LYS A 55 4.40 -7.91 -1.85
CA LYS A 55 3.11 -7.67 -1.23
C LYS A 55 2.36 -6.59 -2.00
N GLU A 56 1.07 -6.55 -1.75
CA GLU A 56 0.21 -5.46 -2.18
C GLU A 56 -0.44 -4.82 -0.95
N LEU A 57 -0.42 -3.50 -0.89
CA LEU A 57 -1.25 -2.69 -0.01
C LEU A 57 -2.58 -2.45 -0.73
N ARG A 58 -3.67 -2.65 0.00
CA ARG A 58 -5.05 -2.48 -0.44
C ARG A 58 -5.73 -1.42 0.41
N PRO A 59 -5.49 -0.13 0.11
CA PRO A 59 -6.26 0.96 0.70
C PRO A 59 -7.76 0.71 0.58
N GLY A 60 -8.53 1.30 1.50
CA GLY A 60 -9.98 1.32 1.36
C GLY A 60 -10.38 1.96 0.03
N SER A 61 -11.55 1.58 -0.49
CA SER A 61 -12.13 2.23 -1.66
C SER A 61 -13.44 2.93 -1.32
N LYS A 62 -13.74 4.00 -2.05
CA LYS A 62 -15.07 4.60 -2.10
C LYS A 62 -15.64 4.33 -3.50
N GLY A 63 -16.78 3.63 -3.58
CA GLY A 63 -17.44 3.32 -4.86
C GLY A 63 -16.88 2.09 -5.57
N HIS A 64 -16.57 2.20 -6.87
CA HIS A 64 -16.20 1.07 -7.74
C HIS A 64 -14.70 1.00 -8.09
N SER A 65 -13.85 1.86 -7.54
CA SER A 65 -12.40 1.83 -7.77
C SER A 65 -11.71 0.89 -6.79
N GLU A 66 -10.66 0.20 -7.23
CA GLU A 66 -9.74 -0.53 -6.35
C GLU A 66 -8.32 -0.03 -6.62
N LEU A 67 -7.67 0.51 -5.58
CA LEU A 67 -6.26 0.88 -5.63
C LEU A 67 -5.41 -0.23 -5.00
N ARG A 68 -4.28 -0.55 -5.63
CA ARG A 68 -3.28 -1.50 -5.10
C ARG A 68 -1.89 -0.94 -5.30
N ILE A 69 -1.09 -0.94 -4.23
CA ILE A 69 0.31 -0.48 -4.26
C ILE A 69 1.21 -1.68 -3.98
N LEU A 70 2.14 -1.96 -4.88
CA LEU A 70 3.09 -3.06 -4.71
C LEU A 70 4.26 -2.61 -3.83
N PHE A 71 4.66 -3.45 -2.89
CA PHE A 71 5.81 -3.19 -2.02
C PHE A 71 6.46 -4.50 -1.56
N ALA A 72 7.64 -4.42 -0.96
CA ALA A 72 8.30 -5.57 -0.34
C ALA A 72 8.93 -5.14 0.99
N PHE A 73 9.00 -6.08 1.94
CA PHE A 73 9.84 -5.92 3.14
C PHE A 73 11.20 -6.55 2.88
N ASP A 74 12.25 -5.88 3.35
CA ASP A 74 13.62 -6.38 3.47
C ASP A 74 14.01 -6.69 4.93
#